data_AF-A0A9P1HD37-F1
#
_entry.id   AF-A0A9P1HD37-F1
#
_cell.length_a   1.000
_cell.length_b   1.000
_cell.length_c   1.000
_cell.angle_alpha   90.00
_cell.angle_beta   90.00
_cell.angle_gamma   90.00
#
_symmetry.space_group_name_H-M   'P 1'
#
loop_
_entity.id
_entity.type
_entity.pdbx_description
1 polymer ?
#
loop_
_entity_poly.entity_id
_entity_poly.type
_entity_poly.pdbx_seq_one_letter_code
_entity_poly.pdbx_strand_id
1 'polypeptide(L)'
;MSVAREIQTVCSINLRFEELIIQVLAEMEPSADIDCTKFELKIPNRLEFMPPTVELSKLVYVRSCLLLGQDVYFEIGRNVHIRPREKY
;
A
#
# COMPACT_ATOMS: atom_id res chain seq x y z
N MET A 1 18.41 -4.94 10.11
CA MET A 1 17.99 -3.54 9.88
C MET A 1 17.12 -3.54 8.63
N SER A 2 15.83 -3.26 8.75
CA SER A 2 14.95 -3.19 7.58
C SER A 2 15.11 -1.80 6.95
N VAL A 3 15.60 -1.73 5.73
CA VAL A 3 15.76 -0.45 5.00
C VAL A 3 14.40 -0.10 4.40
N ALA A 4 13.80 0.99 4.85
CA ALA A 4 12.65 1.57 4.17
C ALA A 4 13.15 2.18 2.85
N ARG A 5 12.53 1.80 1.73
CA ARG A 5 12.84 2.33 0.39
C ARG A 5 11.70 3.23 -0.04
N GLU A 6 12.02 4.47 -0.40
CA GLU A 6 11.07 5.37 -1.03
C GLU A 6 10.97 5.03 -2.53
N ILE A 7 9.75 4.98 -3.04
CA ILE A 7 9.45 4.70 -4.45
C ILE A 7 8.46 5.76 -4.91
N GLN A 8 8.78 6.41 -6.03
CA GLN A 8 7.91 7.39 -6.66
C GLN A 8 7.31 6.77 -7.91
N THR A 9 5.99 6.78 -8.02
CA THR A 9 5.26 6.26 -9.19
C THR A 9 4.13 7.19 -9.57
N VAL A 10 3.84 7.27 -10.87
CA VAL A 10 2.71 8.04 -11.41
C VAL A 10 1.66 7.05 -11.86
N CYS A 11 0.48 7.13 -11.24
CA CYS A 11 -0.57 6.14 -11.45
C CYS A 11 -1.95 6.81 -11.58
N SER A 12 -2.91 6.08 -12.14
CA SER A 12 -4.30 6.55 -12.24
C SER A 12 -4.99 6.47 -10.87
N ILE A 13 -5.76 7.50 -10.51
CA ILE A 13 -6.54 7.51 -9.26
C ILE A 13 -7.63 6.43 -9.21
N ASN A 14 -7.94 5.81 -10.35
CA ASN A 14 -8.94 4.74 -10.44
C ASN A 14 -8.33 3.35 -10.20
N LEU A 15 -7.01 3.26 -9.98
CA LEU A 15 -6.36 2.01 -9.59
C LEU A 15 -6.84 1.56 -8.22
N ARG A 16 -6.96 0.25 -8.05
CA ARG A 16 -7.10 -0.39 -6.75
C ARG A 16 -5.74 -0.54 -6.10
N PHE A 17 -5.76 -0.68 -4.78
CA PHE A 17 -4.55 -0.93 -4.00
C PHE A 17 -3.75 -2.13 -4.51
N GLU A 18 -4.40 -3.27 -4.78
CA GLU A 18 -3.71 -4.47 -5.25
C GLU A 18 -2.95 -4.19 -6.55
N GLU A 19 -3.58 -3.46 -7.48
CA GLU A 19 -2.96 -3.10 -8.76
C GLU A 19 -1.75 -2.17 -8.57
N LEU A 20 -1.86 -1.21 -7.65
CA LEU A 20 -0.75 -0.31 -7.30
C LEU A 20 0.42 -1.10 -6.69
N ILE A 21 0.15 -2.04 -5.78
CA ILE A 21 1.18 -2.87 -5.17
C ILE A 21 1.86 -3.75 -6.21
N ILE A 22 1.11 -4.38 -7.12
CA ILE A 22 1.69 -5.17 -8.20
C ILE A 22 2.64 -4.32 -9.03
N GLN A 23 2.23 -3.11 -9.42
CA GLN A 23 3.08 -2.21 -10.20
C GLN A 23 4.36 -1.84 -9.45
N VAL A 24 4.25 -1.39 -8.21
CA VAL A 24 5.40 -0.96 -7.39
C VAL A 24 6.35 -2.12 -7.09
N LEU A 25 5.82 -3.30 -6.76
CA LEU A 25 6.63 -4.48 -6.44
C LEU A 25 7.24 -5.10 -7.70
N ALA A 26 6.56 -5.09 -8.84
CA ALA A 26 7.12 -5.57 -10.11
C ALA A 26 8.30 -4.70 -10.58
N GLU A 27 8.28 -3.39 -10.32
CA GLU A 27 9.43 -2.52 -10.55
C GLU A 27 10.63 -2.84 -9.64
N MET A 28 10.38 -3.36 -8.44
CA MET A 28 11.43 -3.73 -7.49
C MET A 28 12.00 -5.13 -7.70
N GLU A 29 11.14 -6.11 -7.95
CA GLU A 29 11.51 -7.53 -8.07
C GLU A 29 10.73 -8.18 -9.23
N PRO A 30 11.11 -7.90 -10.48
CA PRO A 30 10.37 -8.32 -11.69
C PRO A 30 10.29 -9.85 -11.89
N SER A 31 11.06 -10.63 -11.13
CA SER A 31 11.11 -12.10 -11.21
C SER A 31 10.39 -12.81 -10.05
N ALA A 32 9.74 -12.07 -9.14
CA ALA A 32 9.08 -12.65 -7.97
C ALA A 32 7.58 -12.84 -8.24
N ASP A 33 7.04 -13.99 -7.85
CA ASP A 33 5.59 -14.18 -7.72
C ASP A 33 5.09 -13.32 -6.54
N ILE A 34 4.60 -12.13 -6.86
CA ILE A 34 4.16 -11.15 -5.87
C ILE A 34 2.76 -11.50 -5.36
N ASP A 35 2.72 -12.05 -4.15
CA ASP A 35 1.48 -12.30 -3.42
C ASP A 35 1.03 -11.03 -2.66
N CYS A 36 0.14 -10.27 -3.29
CA CYS A 36 -0.36 -8.99 -2.79
C CYS A 36 -1.16 -9.11 -1.48
N THR A 37 -1.68 -10.29 -1.16
CA THR A 37 -2.44 -10.54 0.08
C THR A 37 -1.58 -10.38 1.33
N LYS A 38 -0.24 -10.46 1.18
CA LYS A 38 0.74 -10.28 2.25
C LYS A 38 1.10 -8.83 2.50
N PHE A 39 0.49 -7.88 1.82
CA PHE A 39 0.82 -6.46 1.93
C PHE A 39 -0.39 -5.63 2.35
N GLU A 40 -0.12 -4.51 3.02
CA GLU A 40 -1.12 -3.54 3.42
C GLU A 40 -0.64 -2.13 3.07
N LEU A 41 -1.57 -1.28 2.62
CA LEU A 41 -1.33 0.16 2.50
C LEU A 41 -1.70 0.83 3.81
N LYS A 42 -0.85 1.72 4.26
CA LYS A 42 -1.12 2.60 5.38
C LYS A 42 -0.86 4.05 4.98
N ILE A 43 -1.74 4.95 5.41
CA ILE A 43 -1.49 6.39 5.28
C ILE A 43 -0.53 6.79 6.40
N PRO A 44 0.58 7.48 6.11
CA PRO A 44 1.52 7.93 7.13
C PRO A 44 0.81 8.69 8.25
N ASN A 45 1.19 8.41 9.49
CA ASN A 45 0.60 9.03 10.69
C ASN A 45 -0.92 8.79 10.90
N ARG A 46 -1.54 7.85 10.16
CA ARG A 46 -2.89 7.34 10.46
C ARG A 46 -2.85 5.89 10.92
N LEU A 47 -3.80 5.54 11.78
CA LEU A 47 -4.00 4.17 12.28
C LEU A 47 -4.83 3.30 11.32
N GLU A 48 -5.38 3.89 10.25
CA GLU A 48 -6.26 3.21 9.31
C GLU A 48 -5.46 2.58 8.17
N PHE A 49 -5.69 1.28 7.97
CA PHE A 49 -5.21 0.52 6.83
C PHE A 49 -6.22 0.59 5.69
N MET A 50 -5.74 0.64 4.45
CA MET A 50 -6.60 0.65 3.29
C MET A 50 -7.06 -0.78 2.94
N PRO A 51 -8.36 -1.01 2.73
CA PRO A 51 -8.82 -2.29 2.20
C PRO A 51 -8.30 -2.49 0.77
N PRO A 52 -7.83 -3.70 0.43
CA PRO A 52 -7.10 -3.93 -0.82
C PRO A 52 -7.93 -3.76 -2.10
N THR A 53 -9.24 -3.85 -1.97
CA THR A 53 -10.20 -3.78 -3.09
C THR A 53 -10.71 -2.38 -3.40
N VAL A 54 -10.33 -1.38 -2.59
CA VAL A 54 -10.81 0.00 -2.74
C VAL A 54 -9.96 0.76 -3.75
N GLU A 55 -10.60 1.57 -4.59
CA GLU A 55 -9.92 2.48 -5.51
C GLU A 55 -9.29 3.67 -4.76
N LEU A 56 -8.14 4.16 -5.22
CA LEU A 56 -7.45 5.30 -4.60
C LEU A 56 -8.35 6.55 -4.54
N SER A 57 -9.13 6.81 -5.59
CA SER A 57 -10.08 7.94 -5.69
C SER A 57 -11.17 7.91 -4.61
N LYS A 58 -11.49 6.74 -4.05
CA LYS A 58 -12.48 6.59 -2.99
C LYS A 58 -11.92 6.96 -1.62
N LEU A 59 -10.61 7.09 -1.48
CA LEU A 59 -10.01 7.59 -0.24
C LEU A 59 -10.20 9.10 -0.09
N VAL A 60 -10.71 9.51 1.07
CA VAL A 60 -10.81 10.93 1.42
C VAL A 60 -9.42 11.57 1.43
N TYR A 61 -8.41 10.86 1.94
CA TYR A 61 -7.02 11.32 1.95
C TYR A 61 -6.50 11.65 0.54
N VAL A 62 -6.64 10.73 -0.41
CA VAL A 62 -6.21 10.95 -1.81
C VAL A 62 -6.94 12.14 -2.42
N ARG A 63 -8.26 12.23 -2.23
CA ARG A 63 -9.06 13.36 -2.72
C ARG A 63 -8.60 14.69 -2.12
N SER A 64 -8.29 14.72 -0.82
CA SER A 64 -7.77 15.92 -0.15
C SER A 64 -6.40 16.34 -0.71
N CYS A 65 -5.47 15.41 -0.89
CA CYS A 65 -4.17 15.71 -1.49
C CYS A 65 -4.32 16.30 -2.89
N LEU A 66 -5.16 15.70 -3.74
CA LEU A 66 -5.43 16.19 -5.09
C LEU A 66 -6.03 17.60 -5.10
N LEU A 67 -7.00 17.89 -4.22
CA LEU A 67 -7.62 19.22 -4.10
C LEU A 67 -6.62 20.29 -3.64
N LEU A 68 -5.63 19.90 -2.84
CA LEU A 68 -4.59 20.80 -2.32
C LEU A 68 -3.35 20.87 -3.23
N GLY A 69 -3.31 20.13 -4.34
CA GLY A 69 -2.13 20.05 -5.21
C GLY A 69 -0.92 19.41 -4.52
N GLN A 70 -1.15 18.48 -3.59
CA GLN A 70 -0.11 17.78 -2.84
C GLN A 70 0.09 16.36 -3.36
N ASP A 71 1.32 15.86 -3.23
CA ASP A 71 1.63 14.46 -3.47
C ASP A 71 0.97 13.54 -2.44
N VAL A 72 0.70 12.32 -2.86
CA VAL A 72 0.07 11.28 -2.04
C VAL A 72 1.15 10.34 -1.53
N TYR A 73 1.21 10.15 -0.21
CA TYR A 73 2.20 9.29 0.42
C TYR A 73 1.54 8.08 1.07
N PHE A 74 2.15 6.91 0.88
CA PHE A 74 1.71 5.65 1.45
C PHE A 74 2.88 4.85 2.01
N GLU A 75 2.63 4.15 3.11
CA GLU A 75 3.51 3.14 3.68
C GLU A 75 3.02 1.76 3.24
N ILE A 76 3.89 0.96 2.63
CA ILE A 76 3.61 -0.45 2.32
C ILE A 76 4.15 -1.31 3.47
N GLY A 77 3.25 -1.89 4.25
CA GLY A 77 3.56 -2.84 5.31
C GLY A 77 3.42 -4.29 4.84
N ARG A 78 4.05 -5.23 5.53
CA ARG A 78 3.76 -6.67 5.39
C ARG A 78 2.73 -7.08 6.44
N ASN A 79 1.72 -7.81 5.99
CA ASN A 79 0.67 -8.39 6.81
C ASN A 79 1.27 -9.54 7.63
N VAL A 80 1.67 -9.28 8.87
CA VAL A 80 2.18 -10.32 9.77
C VAL A 80 0.99 -10.94 10.49
N HIS A 81 0.46 -12.04 9.97
CA HIS A 81 -0.43 -12.89 10.75
C HIS A 81 0.35 -13.50 11.92
N ILE A 82 0.36 -12.81 13.07
CA ILE A 82 0.75 -13.41 14.33
C ILE A 82 -0.36 -14.40 14.68
N ARG A 83 -0.18 -15.68 14.34
CA ARG A 83 -1.04 -16.73 14.90
C ARG A 83 -0.88 -16.66 16.42
N PRO A 84 -1.96 -16.52 17.22
CA PRO A 84 -1.82 -16.67 18.66
C PRO A 84 -1.23 -18.06 18.92
N ARG A 85 -0.13 -18.11 19.68
CA ARG A 85 0.39 -19.39 20.19
C ARG A 85 -0.75 -20.02 21.01
N GLU A 86 -1.33 -21.10 20.50
CA GLU A 86 -2.11 -22.01 21.33
C GLU A 86 -1.19 -22.45 22.48
N LYS A 87 -1.51 -22.01 23.70
CA LYS A 87 -0.90 -22.55 24.91
C LYS A 87 -1.49 -23.95 25.10
N TYR A 88 -0.68 -24.97 24.83
CA TYR A 88 -0.90 -26.32 25.36
C TYR A 88 -0.37 -26.38 26.79
#